data_AF-A0A1Q3HGK9-F1
#
_entry.id   AF-A0A1Q3HGK9-F1
#
_cell.length_a   1.000
_cell.length_b   1.000
_cell.length_c   1.000
_cell.angle_alpha   90.00
_cell.angle_beta   90.00
_cell.angle_gamma   90.00
#
_symmetry.space_group_name_H-M   'P 1'
#
loop_
_entity.id
_entity.type
_entity.pdbx_description
1 polymer ?
#
loop_
_entity_poly.entity_id
_entity_poly.type
_entity_poly.pdbx_seq_one_letter_code
_entity_poly.pdbx_strand_id
1 'polypeptide(L)'
;MQRDSESRRQIAEEVHHDLARIIRAAVESDDIFPPRRIDTNDSISAVNVVFAQSETYALPSPLHVRFRVEVTDVPSKVVRIAANAFISRSGEPSADSANTVPIFEGAYGAGAVLDAKIADYLTLALDASQQDPAIHTDLAFWVNVPQGK
;
A
#
# COMPACT_ATOMS: atom_id res chain seq x y z
N MET A 1 14.50 19.18 17.88
CA MET A 1 14.82 17.74 17.99
C MET A 1 13.71 16.94 18.65
N GLN A 2 13.45 17.03 19.97
CA GLN A 2 12.38 16.21 20.61
C GLN A 2 10.95 16.59 20.17
N ARG A 3 10.66 17.90 20.05
CA ARG A 3 9.36 18.40 19.55
C ARG A 3 9.10 18.01 18.09
N ASP A 4 10.12 18.10 17.23
CA ASP A 4 9.97 17.72 15.81
C ASP A 4 9.73 16.22 15.63
N SER A 5 10.38 15.37 16.46
CA SER A 5 10.13 13.92 16.42
C SER A 5 8.72 13.56 16.88
N GLU A 6 8.20 14.24 17.90
CA GLU A 6 6.82 14.06 18.38
C GLU A 6 5.81 14.53 17.32
N SER A 7 6.01 15.73 16.75
CA SER A 7 5.14 16.25 15.68
C SER A 7 5.17 15.37 14.42
N ARG A 8 6.35 14.89 14.02
CA ARG A 8 6.49 13.96 12.89
C ARG A 8 5.74 12.65 13.14
N ARG A 9 5.85 12.09 14.34
CA ARG A 9 5.14 10.88 14.73
C ARG A 9 3.63 11.11 14.70
N GLN A 10 3.15 12.23 15.25
CA GLN A 10 1.72 12.56 15.24
C GLN A 10 1.17 12.67 13.81
N ILE A 11 1.88 13.36 12.91
CA ILE A 11 1.48 13.44 11.49
C ILE A 11 1.44 12.05 10.86
N ALA A 12 2.45 11.21 11.12
CA ALA A 12 2.48 9.84 10.60
C ALA A 12 1.31 8.98 11.14
N GLU A 13 0.95 9.13 12.41
CA GLU A 13 -0.21 8.45 13.03
C GLU A 13 -1.54 8.92 12.42
N GLU A 14 -1.70 10.24 12.21
CA GLU A 14 -2.86 10.83 11.51
C GLU A 14 -3.00 10.23 10.10
N VAL A 15 -1.92 10.27 9.31
CA VAL A 15 -1.89 9.75 7.94
C VAL A 15 -2.14 8.26 7.91
N HIS A 16 -1.52 7.49 8.82
CA HIS A 16 -1.67 6.04 8.89
C HIS A 16 -3.13 5.64 9.16
N HIS A 17 -3.80 6.30 10.10
CA HIS A 17 -5.19 6.02 10.43
C HIS A 17 -6.10 6.27 9.23
N ASP A 18 -5.92 7.42 8.57
CA ASP A 18 -6.69 7.77 7.38
C ASP A 18 -6.37 6.87 6.19
N LEU A 19 -5.11 6.44 6.02
CA LEU A 19 -4.75 5.50 4.96
C LEU A 19 -5.51 4.19 5.11
N ALA A 20 -5.60 3.66 6.34
CA ALA A 20 -6.37 2.46 6.61
C ALA A 20 -7.88 2.67 6.37
N ARG A 21 -8.41 3.87 6.59
CA ARG A 21 -9.81 4.22 6.27
C ARG A 21 -10.02 4.30 4.76
N ILE A 22 -9.12 4.97 4.03
CA ILE A 22 -9.16 5.14 2.57
C ILE A 22 -9.10 3.79 1.87
N ILE A 23 -8.15 2.93 2.28
CA ILE A 23 -8.01 1.57 1.73
C ILE A 23 -9.32 0.79 1.89
N ARG A 24 -9.95 0.84 3.07
CA ARG A 24 -11.25 0.18 3.31
C ARG A 24 -12.34 0.71 2.39
N ALA A 25 -12.44 2.03 2.23
CA ALA A 25 -13.41 2.63 1.34
C ALA A 25 -13.19 2.23 -0.13
N ALA A 26 -11.94 2.23 -0.60
CA ALA A 26 -11.58 1.86 -1.96
C ALA A 26 -11.96 0.40 -2.27
N VAL A 27 -11.67 -0.53 -1.36
CA VAL A 27 -12.01 -1.95 -1.59
C VAL A 27 -13.52 -2.23 -1.51
N GLU A 28 -14.30 -1.37 -0.86
CA GLU A 28 -15.75 -1.49 -0.75
C GLU A 28 -16.50 -0.85 -1.94
N SER A 29 -15.93 0.20 -2.56
CA SER A 29 -16.62 0.98 -3.61
C SER A 29 -16.43 0.45 -5.03
N ASP A 30 -15.29 -0.15 -5.34
CA ASP A 30 -14.82 -0.32 -6.73
C ASP A 30 -14.92 -1.77 -7.24
N ASP A 31 -15.76 -2.62 -6.64
CA ASP A 31 -15.83 -4.08 -6.91
C ASP A 31 -14.44 -4.76 -6.83
N ILE A 32 -13.51 -4.14 -6.11
CA ILE A 32 -12.17 -4.68 -5.89
C ILE A 32 -12.30 -5.96 -5.06
N PHE A 33 -11.54 -6.99 -5.43
CA PHE A 33 -11.46 -8.23 -4.67
C PHE A 33 -11.21 -7.93 -3.18
N PRO A 34 -12.12 -8.29 -2.25
CA PRO A 34 -12.02 -7.83 -0.88
C PRO A 34 -10.76 -8.37 -0.20
N PRO A 35 -10.01 -7.53 0.54
CA PRO A 35 -8.80 -7.98 1.21
C PRO A 35 -9.17 -8.94 2.35
N ARG A 36 -8.31 -9.94 2.56
CA ARG A 36 -8.40 -10.86 3.71
C ARG A 36 -8.14 -10.12 5.02
N ARG A 37 -7.19 -9.19 5.02
CA ARG A 37 -6.85 -8.36 6.18
C ARG A 37 -6.13 -7.08 5.75
N ILE A 38 -6.24 -6.05 6.60
CA ILE A 38 -5.47 -4.81 6.52
C ILE A 38 -4.70 -4.72 7.84
N ASP A 39 -3.39 -4.92 7.78
CA ASP A 39 -2.49 -4.92 8.92
C ASP A 39 -1.96 -3.50 9.16
N THR A 40 -2.35 -2.92 10.29
CA THR A 40 -1.94 -1.59 10.77
C THR A 40 -0.94 -1.66 11.93
N ASN A 41 -0.61 -2.86 12.40
CA ASN A 41 0.10 -3.06 13.68
C ASN A 41 1.62 -3.14 13.54
N ASP A 42 2.16 -3.35 12.33
CA ASP A 42 3.60 -3.58 12.14
C ASP A 42 4.43 -2.31 12.27
N SER A 43 3.91 -1.17 11.83
CA SER A 43 4.57 0.13 11.99
C SER A 43 3.59 1.27 11.71
N ILE A 44 3.70 2.37 12.46
CA ILE A 44 3.02 3.64 12.13
C ILE A 44 3.39 4.11 10.72
N SER A 45 4.60 3.77 10.25
CA SER A 45 5.07 4.17 8.91
C SER A 45 4.58 3.29 7.77
N ALA A 46 3.76 2.25 8.01
CA ALA A 46 3.26 1.43 6.93
C ALA A 46 1.89 0.79 7.20
N VAL A 47 1.09 0.62 6.15
CA VAL A 47 -0.13 -0.19 6.16
C VAL A 47 0.05 -1.30 5.14
N ASN A 48 -0.21 -2.54 5.54
CA ASN A 48 -0.14 -3.69 4.64
C ASN A 48 -1.55 -4.24 4.36
N VAL A 49 -1.88 -4.42 3.10
CA VAL A 49 -3.15 -4.96 2.63
C VAL A 49 -2.89 -6.34 2.08
N VAL A 50 -3.58 -7.36 2.60
CA VAL A 50 -3.38 -8.74 2.17
C VAL A 50 -4.66 -9.24 1.51
N PHE A 51 -4.55 -9.59 0.23
CA PHE A 51 -5.56 -10.27 -0.54
C PHE A 51 -5.35 -11.79 -0.43
N ALA A 52 -6.43 -12.54 -0.19
CA ALA A 52 -6.34 -14.00 -0.14
C ALA A 52 -6.06 -14.58 -1.53
N GLN A 53 -5.47 -15.78 -1.57
CA GLN A 53 -5.51 -16.56 -2.80
C GLN A 53 -6.97 -16.80 -3.21
N SER A 54 -7.25 -16.76 -4.51
CA SER A 54 -8.58 -16.99 -5.04
C SER A 54 -8.52 -17.46 -6.49
N GLU A 55 -9.07 -18.64 -6.75
CA GLU A 55 -9.20 -19.16 -8.12
C GLU A 55 -10.16 -18.29 -8.96
N THR A 56 -11.24 -17.81 -8.35
CA THR A 56 -12.24 -16.93 -9.01
C THR A 56 -11.63 -15.65 -9.54
N TYR A 57 -10.66 -15.09 -8.80
CA TYR A 57 -9.99 -13.83 -9.16
C TYR A 57 -8.59 -14.06 -9.74
N ALA A 58 -8.28 -15.28 -10.19
CA ALA A 58 -6.98 -15.65 -10.77
C ALA A 58 -5.77 -15.24 -9.90
N LEU A 59 -5.91 -15.31 -8.57
CA LEU A 59 -4.86 -15.04 -7.58
C LEU A 59 -4.31 -16.37 -7.03
N PRO A 60 -3.21 -16.91 -7.58
CA PRO A 60 -2.71 -18.24 -7.22
C PRO A 60 -2.03 -18.30 -5.84
N SER A 61 -1.74 -17.15 -5.23
CA SER A 61 -1.16 -17.03 -3.90
C SER A 61 -1.50 -15.66 -3.29
N PRO A 62 -1.37 -15.48 -1.97
CA PRO A 62 -1.73 -14.22 -1.33
C PRO A 62 -0.90 -13.05 -1.87
N LEU A 63 -1.60 -12.00 -2.30
CA LEU A 63 -1.01 -10.73 -2.71
C LEU A 63 -0.96 -9.81 -1.49
N HIS A 64 0.19 -9.20 -1.27
CA HIS A 64 0.42 -8.22 -0.22
C HIS A 64 0.74 -6.90 -0.90
N VAL A 65 0.08 -5.84 -0.47
CA VAL A 65 0.29 -4.48 -0.94
C VAL A 65 0.64 -3.63 0.26
N ARG A 66 1.86 -3.11 0.30
CA ARG A 66 2.33 -2.29 1.41
C ARG A 66 2.46 -0.85 0.99
N PHE A 67 1.78 0.01 1.71
CA PHE A 67 1.92 1.46 1.64
C PHE A 67 2.84 1.94 2.74
N ARG A 68 3.82 2.77 2.40
CA ARG A 68 4.77 3.39 3.33
C ARG A 68 4.54 4.88 3.38
N VAL A 69 4.58 5.42 4.58
CA VAL A 69 4.39 6.84 4.86
C VAL A 69 5.70 7.43 5.33
N GLU A 70 6.14 8.48 4.66
CA GLU A 70 7.26 9.33 5.05
C GLU A 70 6.77 10.77 5.21
N VAL A 71 6.97 11.38 6.37
CA VAL A 71 6.74 12.83 6.54
C VAL A 71 7.97 13.56 6.02
N THR A 72 7.86 14.34 4.96
CA THR A 72 9.01 15.04 4.36
C THR A 72 9.18 16.43 4.94
N ASP A 73 8.08 17.12 5.26
CA ASP A 73 8.08 18.44 5.89
C ASP A 73 7.05 18.53 7.02
N VAL A 74 7.50 18.86 8.23
CA VAL A 74 6.64 18.91 9.43
C VAL A 74 5.78 20.19 9.47
N PRO A 75 6.35 21.40 9.28
CA PRO A 75 5.56 22.65 9.27
C PRO A 75 4.43 22.66 8.26
N SER A 76 4.68 22.21 7.03
CA SER A 76 3.67 22.22 5.95
C SER A 76 2.92 20.89 5.83
N LYS A 77 3.16 19.94 6.76
CA LYS A 77 2.61 18.58 6.75
C LYS A 77 2.76 17.87 5.39
N VAL A 78 3.90 18.02 4.72
CA VAL A 78 4.13 17.31 3.45
C VAL A 78 4.46 15.85 3.76
N VAL A 79 3.76 14.95 3.07
CA VAL A 79 3.97 13.51 3.17
C VAL A 79 4.26 12.93 1.81
N ARG A 80 5.10 11.90 1.80
CA ARG A 80 5.32 11.01 0.67
C ARG A 80 4.75 9.66 1.02
N ILE A 81 3.91 9.15 0.13
CA ILE A 81 3.36 7.80 0.20
C ILE A 81 3.90 7.03 -0.99
N ALA A 82 4.52 5.91 -0.69
CA ALA A 82 5.02 4.98 -1.70
C ALA A 82 4.45 3.60 -1.42
N ALA A 83 4.26 2.80 -2.46
CA ALA A 83 3.70 1.47 -2.34
C ALA A 83 4.54 0.44 -3.07
N ASN A 84 4.48 -0.81 -2.62
CA ASN A 84 4.96 -1.95 -3.37
C ASN A 84 3.98 -3.11 -3.21
N ALA A 85 4.05 -4.07 -4.11
CA ALA A 85 3.20 -5.24 -4.11
C ALA A 85 4.05 -6.50 -4.27
N PHE A 86 3.70 -7.57 -3.57
CA PHE A 86 4.39 -8.84 -3.67
C PHE A 86 3.43 -10.01 -3.43
N ILE A 87 3.71 -11.14 -4.06
CA ILE A 87 2.99 -12.39 -3.83
C ILE A 87 3.84 -13.30 -2.94
N SER A 88 3.25 -13.78 -1.85
CA SER A 88 3.94 -14.67 -0.91
C SER A 88 2.98 -15.49 -0.04
N ARG A 89 3.33 -16.77 0.16
CA ARG A 89 2.64 -17.69 1.08
C ARG A 89 3.18 -17.63 2.52
N SER A 90 4.46 -17.30 2.68
CA SER A 90 5.19 -17.36 3.96
C SER A 90 5.23 -16.02 4.70
N GLY A 91 4.75 -14.94 4.08
CA GLY A 91 4.73 -13.59 4.65
C GLY A 91 5.59 -12.60 3.88
N GLU A 92 5.86 -11.45 4.48
CA GLU A 92 6.50 -10.33 3.80
C GLU A 92 7.98 -10.62 3.44
N PRO A 93 8.38 -10.54 2.15
CA PRO A 93 9.79 -10.47 1.78
C PRO A 93 10.41 -9.22 2.37
N SER A 94 11.70 -9.29 2.72
CA SER A 94 12.46 -8.11 3.15
C SER A 94 12.23 -6.97 2.15
N ALA A 95 11.86 -5.80 2.66
CA ALA A 95 11.58 -4.58 1.92
C ALA A 95 12.62 -4.30 0.81
N ASP A 96 12.36 -4.79 -0.40
CA ASP A 96 13.19 -4.42 -1.54
C ASP A 96 12.74 -3.03 -2.01
N SER A 97 13.68 -2.10 -2.02
CA SER A 97 13.47 -0.74 -2.49
C SER A 97 13.23 -0.66 -3.99
N ALA A 98 13.69 -1.65 -4.79
CA ALA A 98 13.68 -1.58 -6.24
C ALA A 98 12.28 -1.51 -6.86
N ASN A 99 11.28 -2.13 -6.22
CA ASN A 99 9.89 -2.20 -6.72
C ASN A 99 8.94 -1.25 -5.98
N THR A 100 9.50 -0.26 -5.27
CA THR A 100 8.70 0.74 -4.56
C THR A 100 8.32 1.88 -5.51
N VAL A 101 7.03 2.10 -5.67
CA VAL A 101 6.43 3.12 -6.55
C VAL A 101 5.95 4.31 -5.72
N PRO A 102 6.32 5.56 -6.04
CA PRO A 102 5.74 6.74 -5.41
C PRO A 102 4.27 6.92 -5.86
N ILE A 103 3.37 7.06 -4.90
CA ILE A 103 1.92 7.17 -5.11
C ILE A 103 1.43 8.60 -4.94
N PHE A 104 1.98 9.29 -3.94
CA PHE A 104 1.60 10.64 -3.59
C PHE A 104 2.78 11.37 -2.94
N GLU A 105 2.95 12.64 -3.29
CA GLU A 105 3.79 13.57 -2.55
C GLU A 105 3.10 14.94 -2.50
N GLY A 106 2.82 15.43 -1.30
CA GLY A 106 2.09 16.67 -1.13
C GLY A 106 1.68 16.96 0.30
N ALA A 107 1.10 18.14 0.52
CA ALA A 107 0.56 18.54 1.81
C ALA A 107 -0.62 17.63 2.19
N TYR A 108 -0.54 17.01 3.36
CA TYR A 108 -1.58 16.15 3.89
C TYR A 108 -2.85 16.94 4.21
N GLY A 109 -4.02 16.43 3.80
CA GLY A 109 -5.32 17.10 3.92
C GLY A 109 -5.79 17.85 2.67
N ALA A 110 -5.00 17.86 1.60
CA ALA A 110 -5.38 18.44 0.31
C ALA A 110 -6.25 17.46 -0.55
N GLY A 111 -7.48 17.20 -0.10
CA GLY A 111 -8.58 16.64 -0.91
C GLY A 111 -8.47 15.18 -1.41
N ALA A 112 -9.49 14.75 -2.18
CA ALA A 112 -9.76 13.38 -2.66
C ALA A 112 -8.72 12.76 -3.62
N VAL A 113 -7.60 13.45 -3.86
CA VAL A 113 -6.54 12.97 -4.76
C VAL A 113 -5.85 11.75 -4.19
N LEU A 114 -5.62 11.72 -2.87
CA LEU A 114 -4.99 10.58 -2.22
C LEU A 114 -5.87 9.33 -2.33
N ASP A 115 -7.18 9.46 -2.08
CA ASP A 115 -8.15 8.37 -2.15
C ASP A 115 -8.13 7.69 -3.52
N ALA A 116 -8.23 8.47 -4.60
CA ALA A 116 -8.15 7.96 -5.97
C ALA A 116 -6.82 7.27 -6.26
N LYS A 117 -5.69 7.84 -5.81
CA LYS A 117 -4.35 7.25 -6.03
C LYS A 117 -4.16 5.91 -5.30
N ILE A 118 -4.76 5.76 -4.12
CA ILE A 118 -4.74 4.50 -3.37
C ILE A 118 -5.59 3.45 -4.08
N ALA A 119 -6.81 3.80 -4.48
CA ALA A 119 -7.69 2.90 -5.23
C ALA A 119 -7.05 2.44 -6.55
N ASP A 120 -6.53 3.39 -7.34
CA ASP A 120 -5.83 3.11 -8.59
C ASP A 120 -4.67 2.11 -8.39
N TYR A 121 -3.85 2.31 -7.35
CA TYR A 121 -2.72 1.42 -7.09
C TYR A 121 -3.16 0.01 -6.68
N LEU A 122 -4.21 -0.12 -5.86
CA LEU A 122 -4.75 -1.42 -5.46
C LEU A 122 -5.25 -2.21 -6.68
N THR A 123 -5.99 -1.55 -7.57
CA THR A 123 -6.48 -2.13 -8.83
C THR A 123 -5.33 -2.56 -9.73
N LEU A 124 -4.34 -1.68 -9.95
CA LEU A 124 -3.17 -2.00 -10.79
C LEU A 124 -2.33 -3.14 -10.21
N ALA A 125 -2.20 -3.23 -8.89
CA ALA A 125 -1.48 -4.32 -8.23
C ALA A 125 -2.20 -5.66 -8.41
N LEU A 126 -3.53 -5.68 -8.31
CA LEU A 126 -4.34 -6.88 -8.57
C LEU A 126 -4.23 -7.30 -10.04
N ASP A 127 -4.42 -6.38 -10.98
CA ASP A 127 -4.31 -6.66 -12.42
C ASP A 127 -2.92 -7.21 -12.78
N ALA A 128 -1.85 -6.56 -12.29
CA ALA A 128 -0.49 -7.02 -12.55
C ALA A 128 -0.22 -8.41 -11.95
N SER A 129 -0.80 -8.71 -10.79
CA SER A 129 -0.64 -10.02 -10.12
C SER A 129 -1.36 -11.17 -10.85
N GLN A 130 -2.41 -10.87 -11.62
CA GLN A 130 -3.16 -11.86 -12.41
C GLN A 130 -2.51 -12.16 -13.77
N GLN A 131 -1.69 -11.23 -14.28
CA GLN A 131 -1.05 -11.33 -15.59
C GLN A 131 0.27 -12.09 -15.59
N ASP A 132 0.85 -12.37 -14.42
CA ASP A 132 2.12 -13.10 -14.29
C ASP A 132 1.92 -14.55 -13.81
N PRO A 133 1.78 -15.53 -14.72
CA PRO A 133 1.59 -16.93 -14.38
C PRO A 133 2.87 -17.62 -13.87
N ALA A 134 4.03 -16.95 -13.80
CA ALA A 134 5.27 -17.57 -13.32
C ALA A 134 5.35 -17.71 -11.78
N ILE A 135 4.32 -17.25 -11.06
CA ILE A 135 4.28 -17.18 -9.60
C ILE A 135 3.87 -18.55 -9.01
N HIS A 136 4.77 -19.53 -9.14
CA HIS A 136 4.54 -20.92 -8.71
C HIS A 136 5.70 -21.53 -7.92
N THR A 137 6.43 -20.76 -7.10
CA THR A 137 7.38 -21.34 -6.13
C THR A 137 7.25 -20.70 -4.75
N ASP A 138 7.74 -21.37 -3.70
CA ASP A 138 7.67 -20.95 -2.29
C ASP A 138 8.43 -19.66 -1.96
N LEU A 139 8.95 -18.96 -2.97
CA LEU A 139 9.67 -17.71 -2.86
C LEU A 139 8.70 -16.54 -2.99
N ALA A 140 9.02 -15.43 -2.32
CA ALA A 140 8.25 -14.21 -2.46
C ALA A 140 8.63 -13.48 -3.75
N PHE A 141 7.63 -13.01 -4.49
CA PHE A 141 7.80 -12.36 -5.79
C PHE A 141 7.31 -10.93 -5.75
N TRP A 142 8.10 -10.00 -6.27
CA TRP A 142 7.66 -8.62 -6.44
C TRP A 142 6.77 -8.50 -7.67
N VAL A 143 5.65 -7.79 -7.49
CA VAL A 143 4.74 -7.45 -8.57
C VAL A 143 5.20 -6.12 -9.18
N ASN A 144 5.45 -6.12 -10.49
CA ASN A 144 5.78 -4.91 -11.22
C ASN A 144 4.50 -4.12 -11.48
N VAL A 145 4.12 -3.25 -10.55
CA VAL A 145 2.95 -2.39 -10.70
C VAL A 145 3.29 -1.23 -11.64
N PRO A 146 2.60 -1.09 -12.79
CA PRO A 146 2.87 0.00 -13.71
C PRO A 146 2.51 1.33 -13.05
N GLN A 147 3.33 2.36 -13.30
CA GLN A 147 2.96 3.72 -12.90
C GLN A 147 1.87 4.21 -13.86
N GLY A 148 0.69 4.51 -13.32
CA GLY A 148 -0.34 5.23 -14.08
C GLY A 148 0.26 6.52 -14.64
N LYS A 149 0.02 6.78 -15.94
CA LYS A 149 0.51 7.98 -16.63
C LYS A 149 -0.04 9.27 -16.03
#